data_AF-A0A3D5K3A5-F1
#
_entry.id   AF-A0A3D5K3A5-F1
#
_cell.length_a   1.000
_cell.length_b   1.000
_cell.length_c   1.000
_cell.angle_alpha   90.00
_cell.angle_beta   90.00
_cell.angle_gamma   90.00
#
_symmetry.space_group_name_H-M   'P 1'
#
loop_
_entity.id
_entity.type
_entity.pdbx_description
1 polymer ?
#
loop_
_entity_poly.entity_id
_entity_poly.type
_entity_poly.pdbx_seq_one_letter_code
_entity_poly.pdbx_strand_id
1 'polypeptide(L)'
;MNLPLENPFGNRDDLTYGSYLMVPELLSLQRCVSTDPETGKPEHDETLFIVIHQVYELWFKQLLHELDYVMTLLDADKVHASGHRLKRVLKIFKTMVGQVDVLETMTPAEFASFRSFLATASGFQSTQFRELEFLLGIKDRVQVEWFQGEGGDRLQARYDAPTLWDAVLHLLGRAGYDLSANVLQRDVRETVTEDEGVQAAIVSCYADDGFASLCETLTDLDEGLQEWRYRHVMMV
;
A
#
# COMPACT_ATOMS: atom_id res chain seq x y z
N MET A 1 8.62 16.07 18.71
CA MET A 1 8.36 17.51 18.59
C MET A 1 6.86 17.66 18.41
N ASN A 2 6.14 18.11 19.44
CA ASN A 2 4.68 18.27 19.38
C ASN A 2 4.36 19.50 18.54
N LEU A 3 3.94 19.29 17.29
CA LEU A 3 3.25 20.35 16.55
C LEU A 3 1.94 20.64 17.29
N PRO A 4 1.56 21.91 17.52
CA PRO A 4 0.22 22.21 17.98
C PRO A 4 -0.75 21.72 16.89
N LEU A 5 -1.74 20.90 17.28
CA LEU A 5 -2.86 20.56 16.41
C LEU A 5 -3.74 21.82 16.26
N GLU A 6 -3.28 22.79 15.48
CA GLU A 6 -4.18 23.82 14.96
C GLU A 6 -5.25 23.11 14.13
N ASN A 7 -6.52 23.38 14.43
CA ASN A 7 -7.62 22.87 13.64
C ASN A 7 -7.46 23.41 12.21
N PRO A 8 -7.21 22.55 11.20
CA PRO A 8 -7.04 23.03 9.82
C PRO A 8 -8.32 23.70 9.28
N PHE A 9 -9.46 23.51 9.96
CA PHE A 9 -10.76 24.05 9.59
C PHE A 9 -11.18 25.29 10.41
N GLY A 10 -10.30 25.87 11.22
CA GLY A 10 -10.62 27.08 11.99
C GLY A 10 -11.71 26.87 13.05
N ASN A 11 -12.87 27.53 12.91
CA ASN A 11 -13.97 27.45 13.88
C ASN A 11 -14.70 26.09 13.80
N ARG A 12 -14.93 25.44 14.94
CA ARG A 12 -15.58 24.12 14.99
C ARG A 12 -17.05 24.13 14.56
N ASP A 13 -17.70 25.30 14.64
CA ASP A 13 -19.12 25.46 14.29
C ASP A 13 -19.38 25.41 12.77
N ASP A 14 -18.35 25.56 11.94
CA ASP A 14 -18.43 25.48 10.46
C ASP A 14 -18.06 24.08 9.91
N LEU A 15 -17.80 23.11 10.79
CA LEU A 15 -17.39 21.76 10.39
C LEU A 15 -18.59 20.94 9.89
N THR A 16 -18.80 20.92 8.59
CA THR A 16 -19.77 20.04 7.91
C THR A 16 -19.10 18.78 7.37
N TYR A 17 -19.91 17.78 6.96
CA TYR A 17 -19.41 16.60 6.23
C TYR A 17 -18.57 17.00 5.01
N GLY A 18 -19.06 17.96 4.23
CA GLY A 18 -18.41 18.43 3.00
C GLY A 18 -17.06 19.08 3.26
N SER A 19 -16.98 19.97 4.25
CA SER A 19 -15.74 20.66 4.61
C SER A 19 -14.73 19.74 5.30
N TYR A 20 -15.19 18.83 6.17
CA TYR A 20 -14.30 17.90 6.88
C TYR A 20 -13.60 16.92 5.93
N LEU A 21 -14.33 16.40 4.94
CA LEU A 21 -13.80 15.44 3.96
C LEU A 21 -13.25 16.12 2.70
N MET A 22 -13.31 17.45 2.61
CA MET A 22 -12.95 18.22 1.41
C MET A 22 -13.66 17.68 0.16
N VAL A 23 -14.96 17.35 0.29
CA VAL A 23 -15.74 16.68 -0.76
C VAL A 23 -15.78 17.51 -2.05
N PRO A 24 -15.99 18.84 -2.03
CA PRO A 24 -15.95 19.64 -3.26
C PRO A 24 -14.60 19.58 -3.97
N GLU A 25 -13.48 19.65 -3.22
CA GLU A 25 -12.16 19.48 -3.83
C GLU A 25 -11.99 18.06 -4.40
N LEU A 26 -12.30 17.03 -3.62
CA LEU A 26 -12.19 15.63 -4.03
C LEU A 26 -12.97 15.32 -5.31
N LEU A 27 -14.21 15.80 -5.40
CA LEU A 27 -15.10 15.61 -6.56
C LEU A 27 -14.78 16.53 -7.76
N SER A 28 -13.75 17.39 -7.64
CA SER A 28 -13.27 18.23 -8.74
C SER A 28 -12.02 17.67 -9.44
N LEU A 29 -11.46 16.58 -8.92
CA LEU A 29 -10.21 15.98 -9.40
C LEU A 29 -10.41 15.07 -10.63
N GLN A 30 -11.65 14.70 -10.97
CA GLN A 30 -11.94 13.77 -12.07
C GLN A 30 -11.95 14.51 -13.41
N ARG A 31 -10.76 14.74 -13.99
CA ARG A 31 -10.58 15.50 -15.23
C ARG A 31 -10.25 14.58 -16.39
N CYS A 32 -11.24 14.35 -17.25
CA CYS A 32 -11.08 13.61 -18.48
C CYS A 32 -10.26 14.40 -19.52
N VAL A 33 -9.46 13.68 -20.32
CA VAL A 33 -8.65 14.22 -21.42
C VAL A 33 -9.10 13.73 -22.79
N SER A 34 -9.96 12.71 -22.85
CA SER A 34 -10.52 12.22 -24.11
C SER A 34 -11.55 13.18 -24.70
N THR A 35 -11.85 12.96 -25.98
CA THR A 35 -12.96 13.62 -26.66
C THR A 35 -13.58 12.64 -27.63
N ASP A 36 -14.84 12.30 -27.38
CA ASP A 36 -15.71 11.57 -28.29
C ASP A 36 -15.97 12.44 -29.54
N PRO A 37 -15.62 11.94 -30.74
CA PRO A 37 -15.75 12.70 -31.98
C PRO A 37 -17.20 12.98 -32.38
N GLU A 38 -18.17 12.20 -31.92
CA GLU A 38 -19.59 12.38 -32.24
C GLU A 38 -20.25 13.45 -31.37
N THR A 39 -19.92 13.46 -30.07
CA THR A 39 -20.57 14.34 -29.09
C THR A 39 -19.76 15.58 -28.73
N GLY A 40 -18.45 15.56 -28.98
CA GLY A 40 -17.50 16.60 -28.55
C GLY A 40 -17.31 16.67 -27.03
N LYS A 41 -17.73 15.63 -26.30
CA LYS A 41 -17.59 15.50 -24.84
C LYS A 41 -16.56 14.42 -24.52
N PRO A 42 -16.09 14.30 -23.26
CA PRO A 42 -15.27 13.16 -22.88
C PRO A 42 -15.95 11.81 -23.16
N GLU A 43 -15.15 10.80 -23.50
CA GLU A 43 -15.56 9.40 -23.56
C GLU A 43 -16.18 8.98 -22.22
N HIS A 44 -17.30 8.25 -22.29
CA HIS A 44 -18.12 7.93 -21.13
C HIS A 44 -17.33 7.20 -20.03
N ASP A 45 -16.58 6.17 -20.44
CA ASP A 45 -15.87 5.24 -19.56
C ASP A 45 -14.57 5.80 -18.96
N GLU A 46 -14.07 6.94 -19.46
CA GLU A 46 -12.87 7.56 -18.90
C GLU A 46 -13.09 8.01 -17.44
N THR A 47 -14.32 8.41 -17.08
CA THR A 47 -14.62 8.79 -15.69
C THR A 47 -14.45 7.59 -14.74
N LEU A 48 -14.91 6.41 -15.13
CA LEU A 48 -14.69 5.17 -14.36
C LEU A 48 -13.20 4.88 -14.23
N PHE A 49 -12.46 4.98 -15.34
CA PHE A 49 -11.01 4.79 -15.34
C PHE A 49 -10.30 5.73 -14.36
N ILE A 50 -10.69 7.00 -14.28
CA ILE A 50 -10.09 7.94 -13.33
C ILE A 50 -10.48 7.60 -11.89
N VAL A 51 -11.77 7.42 -11.62
CA VAL A 51 -12.29 7.21 -10.26
C VAL A 51 -11.69 5.95 -9.63
N ILE A 52 -11.60 4.85 -10.38
CA ILE A 52 -11.09 3.60 -9.85
C ILE A 52 -9.62 3.71 -9.42
N HIS A 53 -8.79 4.41 -10.19
CA HIS A 53 -7.39 4.65 -9.84
C HIS A 53 -7.23 5.62 -8.67
N GLN A 54 -8.07 6.67 -8.59
CA GLN A 54 -8.07 7.57 -7.44
C GLN A 54 -8.47 6.84 -6.15
N VAL A 55 -9.44 5.93 -6.20
CA VAL A 55 -9.80 5.10 -5.06
C VAL A 55 -8.65 4.16 -4.66
N TYR A 56 -7.93 3.57 -5.62
CA TYR A 56 -6.70 2.81 -5.30
C TYR A 56 -5.67 3.67 -4.57
N GLU A 57 -5.38 4.87 -5.05
CA GLU A 57 -4.42 5.78 -4.40
C GLU A 57 -4.85 6.18 -2.97
N LEU A 58 -6.16 6.31 -2.72
CA LEU A 58 -6.68 6.51 -1.35
C LEU A 58 -6.48 5.27 -0.48
N TRP A 59 -6.68 4.07 -1.02
CA TRP A 59 -6.39 2.84 -0.28
C TRP A 59 -4.91 2.61 -0.03
N PHE A 60 -4.03 2.91 -0.99
CA PHE A 60 -2.59 2.85 -0.79
C PHE A 60 -2.13 3.80 0.31
N LYS A 61 -2.66 5.03 0.32
CA LYS A 61 -2.44 5.97 1.42
C LYS A 61 -2.84 5.39 2.77
N GLN A 62 -4.02 4.77 2.86
CA GLN A 62 -4.50 4.16 4.10
C GLN A 62 -3.65 2.94 4.50
N LEU A 63 -3.24 2.10 3.55
CA LEU A 63 -2.38 0.94 3.80
C LEU A 63 -1.03 1.37 4.37
N LEU A 64 -0.38 2.36 3.75
CA LEU A 64 0.87 2.93 4.25
C LEU A 64 0.70 3.49 5.66
N HIS A 65 -0.38 4.23 5.92
CA HIS A 65 -0.69 4.76 7.25
C HIS A 65 -0.84 3.65 8.32
N GLU A 66 -1.58 2.58 8.00
CA GLU A 66 -1.75 1.46 8.92
C GLU A 66 -0.46 0.68 9.14
N LEU A 67 0.28 0.38 8.06
CA LEU A 67 1.51 -0.40 8.13
C LEU A 67 2.64 0.36 8.83
N ASP A 68 2.76 1.67 8.63
CA ASP A 68 3.69 2.50 9.40
C ASP A 68 3.35 2.47 10.89
N TYR A 69 2.07 2.47 11.26
CA TYR A 69 1.69 2.31 12.65
C TYR A 69 1.95 0.89 13.17
N VAL A 70 1.75 -0.15 12.35
CA VAL A 70 2.13 -1.53 12.69
C VAL A 70 3.62 -1.62 12.99
N MET A 71 4.49 -0.99 12.20
CA MET A 71 5.94 -0.92 12.46
C MET A 71 6.22 -0.37 13.87
N THR A 72 5.58 0.75 14.25
CA THR A 72 5.76 1.32 15.60
C THR A 72 5.29 0.39 16.72
N LEU A 73 4.27 -0.43 16.46
CA LEU A 73 3.77 -1.41 17.44
C LEU A 73 4.71 -2.61 17.56
N LEU A 74 5.28 -3.07 16.45
CA LEU A 74 6.28 -4.12 16.44
C LEU A 74 7.54 -3.67 17.19
N ASP A 75 8.02 -2.45 16.96
CA ASP A 75 9.18 -1.86 17.66
C ASP A 75 8.95 -1.69 19.17
N ALA A 76 7.69 -1.53 19.58
CA ALA A 76 7.29 -1.42 20.98
C ALA A 76 6.86 -2.76 21.61
N ASP A 77 7.15 -3.88 20.96
CA ASP A 77 6.83 -5.25 21.38
C ASP A 77 5.33 -5.49 21.63
N LYS A 78 4.46 -4.79 20.89
CA LYS A 78 2.98 -4.87 21.01
C LYS A 78 2.37 -5.88 20.04
N VAL A 79 2.77 -7.15 20.15
CA VAL A 79 2.39 -8.27 19.26
C VAL A 79 0.87 -8.35 18.98
N HIS A 80 0.03 -8.36 20.01
CA HIS A 80 -1.42 -8.45 19.80
C HIS A 80 -2.00 -7.20 19.13
N ALA A 81 -1.46 -6.03 19.42
CA ALA A 81 -1.94 -4.78 18.83
C ALA A 81 -1.54 -4.66 17.37
N SER A 82 -0.31 -5.07 17.00
CA SER A 82 0.14 -5.11 15.61
C SER A 82 -0.70 -6.10 14.80
N GLY A 83 -0.91 -7.32 15.30
CA GLY A 83 -1.79 -8.31 14.66
C GLY A 83 -3.24 -7.80 14.49
N HIS A 84 -3.80 -7.11 15.49
CA HIS A 84 -5.12 -6.51 15.36
C HIS A 84 -5.18 -5.43 14.26
N ARG A 85 -4.14 -4.61 14.11
CA ARG A 85 -4.08 -3.59 13.05
C ARG A 85 -3.94 -4.21 11.66
N LEU A 86 -3.14 -5.26 11.51
CA LEU A 86 -3.02 -6.00 10.27
C LEU A 86 -4.37 -6.55 9.77
N LYS A 87 -5.32 -6.90 10.66
CA LYS A 87 -6.67 -7.30 10.22
C LYS A 87 -7.38 -6.22 9.41
N ARG A 88 -7.14 -4.92 9.68
CA ARG A 88 -7.69 -3.83 8.87
C ARG A 88 -7.00 -3.76 7.51
N VAL A 89 -5.68 -3.92 7.48
CA VAL A 89 -4.89 -4.00 6.24
C VAL A 89 -5.44 -5.10 5.33
N LEU A 90 -5.70 -6.30 5.87
CA LEU A 90 -6.30 -7.41 5.11
C LEU A 90 -7.69 -7.08 4.55
N LYS A 91 -8.52 -6.35 5.30
CA LYS A 91 -9.84 -5.91 4.78
C LYS A 91 -9.70 -4.89 3.66
N ILE A 92 -8.72 -3.99 3.72
CA ILE A 92 -8.44 -3.04 2.64
C ILE A 92 -7.98 -3.80 1.39
N PHE A 93 -7.05 -4.77 1.51
CA PHE A 93 -6.66 -5.63 0.39
C PHE A 93 -7.87 -6.33 -0.24
N LYS A 94 -8.73 -6.94 0.57
CA LYS A 94 -9.96 -7.57 0.07
C LYS A 94 -10.88 -6.59 -0.66
N THR A 95 -11.01 -5.35 -0.17
CA THR A 95 -11.78 -4.30 -0.85
C THR A 95 -11.16 -3.93 -2.20
N MET A 96 -9.83 -3.75 -2.25
CA MET A 96 -9.11 -3.45 -3.49
C MET A 96 -9.23 -4.59 -4.51
N VAL A 97 -9.20 -5.86 -4.07
CA VAL A 97 -9.43 -7.03 -4.92
C VAL A 97 -10.83 -6.98 -5.53
N GLY A 98 -11.86 -6.77 -4.72
CA GLY A 98 -13.25 -6.71 -5.21
C GLY A 98 -13.53 -5.51 -6.12
N GLN A 99 -12.76 -4.42 -6.00
CA GLN A 99 -12.87 -3.27 -6.88
C GLN A 99 -12.51 -3.60 -8.34
N VAL A 100 -11.68 -4.63 -8.58
CA VAL A 100 -11.34 -5.08 -9.94
C VAL A 100 -12.59 -5.49 -10.73
N ASP A 101 -13.59 -6.09 -10.07
CA ASP A 101 -14.85 -6.50 -10.70
C ASP A 101 -15.58 -5.32 -11.37
N VAL A 102 -15.42 -4.11 -10.83
CA VAL A 102 -16.01 -2.88 -11.42
C VAL A 102 -15.26 -2.47 -12.68
N LEU A 103 -13.93 -2.64 -12.71
CA LEU A 103 -13.14 -2.33 -13.91
C LEU A 103 -13.39 -3.33 -15.03
N GLU A 104 -13.61 -4.60 -14.68
CA GLU A 104 -13.91 -5.68 -15.63
C GLU A 104 -15.23 -5.49 -16.38
N THR A 105 -16.09 -4.54 -15.97
CA THR A 105 -17.26 -4.16 -16.77
C THR A 105 -16.92 -3.28 -17.97
N MET A 106 -15.70 -2.73 -18.03
CA MET A 106 -15.20 -1.97 -19.17
C MET A 106 -14.66 -2.93 -20.22
N THR A 107 -15.24 -2.89 -21.42
CA THR A 107 -14.82 -3.72 -22.54
C THR A 107 -13.53 -3.21 -23.18
N PRO A 108 -12.79 -4.07 -23.91
CA PRO A 108 -11.62 -3.62 -24.68
C PRO A 108 -11.94 -2.51 -25.70
N ALA A 109 -13.16 -2.48 -26.26
CA ALA A 109 -13.58 -1.47 -27.21
C ALA A 109 -13.80 -0.10 -26.54
N GLU A 110 -14.45 -0.08 -25.38
CA GLU A 110 -14.62 1.14 -24.57
C GLU A 110 -13.26 1.66 -24.08
N PHE A 111 -12.38 0.79 -23.60
CA PHE A 111 -11.02 1.23 -23.22
C PHE A 111 -10.23 1.80 -24.42
N ALA A 112 -10.35 1.16 -25.59
CA ALA A 112 -9.66 1.62 -26.79
C ALA A 112 -10.12 3.00 -27.28
N SER A 113 -11.36 3.43 -26.99
CA SER A 113 -11.87 4.73 -27.44
C SER A 113 -11.10 5.90 -26.82
N PHE A 114 -10.64 5.78 -25.57
CA PHE A 114 -9.88 6.82 -24.88
C PHE A 114 -8.40 6.51 -24.63
N ARG A 115 -7.93 5.26 -24.83
CA ARG A 115 -6.56 4.84 -24.51
C ARG A 115 -5.46 5.69 -25.14
N SER A 116 -5.67 6.18 -26.36
CA SER A 116 -4.69 7.01 -27.09
C SER A 116 -4.45 8.37 -26.42
N PHE A 117 -5.46 8.92 -25.72
CA PHE A 117 -5.37 10.19 -25.01
C PHE A 117 -4.53 10.10 -23.73
N LEU A 118 -4.42 8.92 -23.13
CA LEU A 118 -3.66 8.69 -21.90
C LEU A 118 -2.13 8.76 -22.09
N ALA A 119 -1.66 8.82 -23.34
CA ALA A 119 -0.24 8.87 -23.70
C ALA A 119 0.58 7.80 -22.94
N THR A 120 1.55 8.24 -22.13
CA THR A 120 2.48 7.40 -21.36
C THR A 120 2.06 7.17 -19.90
N ALA A 121 0.87 7.62 -19.48
CA ALA A 121 0.41 7.42 -18.11
C ALA A 121 0.25 5.93 -17.80
N SER A 122 0.81 5.47 -16.68
CA SER A 122 0.78 4.06 -16.28
C SER A 122 0.77 3.89 -14.77
N GLY A 123 0.09 2.83 -14.29
CA GLY A 123 0.13 2.41 -12.89
C GLY A 123 1.53 2.07 -12.38
N PHE A 124 2.50 1.77 -13.27
CA PHE A 124 3.92 1.62 -12.91
C PHE A 124 4.52 2.88 -12.28
N GLN A 125 3.91 4.05 -12.50
CA GLN A 125 4.34 5.34 -11.99
C GLN A 125 3.72 5.68 -10.62
N SER A 126 2.92 4.79 -10.03
CA SER A 126 2.34 5.02 -8.69
C SER A 126 3.41 4.94 -7.61
N THR A 127 3.84 6.10 -7.10
CA THR A 127 4.80 6.19 -6.00
C THR A 127 4.30 5.47 -4.74
N GLN A 128 3.04 5.67 -4.35
CA GLN A 128 2.51 5.04 -3.13
C GLN A 128 2.47 3.52 -3.24
N PHE A 129 2.16 2.99 -4.42
CA PHE A 129 2.20 1.54 -4.63
C PHE A 129 3.64 0.99 -4.56
N ARG A 130 4.64 1.71 -5.09
CA ARG A 130 6.05 1.34 -4.93
C ARG A 130 6.50 1.41 -3.46
N GLU A 131 6.06 2.43 -2.71
CA GLU A 131 6.34 2.53 -1.28
C GLU A 131 5.77 1.35 -0.50
N LEU A 132 4.55 0.90 -0.85
CA LEU A 132 3.92 -0.27 -0.25
C LEU A 132 4.74 -1.54 -0.54
N GLU A 133 5.19 -1.72 -1.78
CA GLU A 133 6.06 -2.86 -2.13
C GLU A 133 7.36 -2.86 -1.35
N PHE A 134 8.03 -1.71 -1.25
CA PHE A 134 9.28 -1.59 -0.48
C PHE A 134 9.07 -1.87 0.99
N LEU A 135 7.98 -1.38 1.59
CA LEU A 135 7.62 -1.67 2.98
C LEU A 135 7.39 -3.17 3.21
N LEU A 136 6.81 -3.86 2.23
CA LEU A 136 6.54 -5.31 2.29
C LEU A 136 7.74 -6.15 1.82
N GLY A 137 8.89 -5.54 1.54
CA GLY A 137 10.15 -6.24 1.23
C GLY A 137 10.41 -6.53 -0.26
N ILE A 138 9.59 -5.99 -1.16
CA ILE A 138 9.72 -6.19 -2.61
C ILE A 138 10.47 -5.01 -3.21
N LYS A 139 11.80 -5.04 -3.13
CA LYS A 139 12.68 -3.91 -3.48
C LYS A 139 13.38 -4.00 -4.83
N ASP A 140 13.30 -5.14 -5.49
CA ASP A 140 14.03 -5.45 -6.74
C ASP A 140 13.25 -5.11 -8.02
N ARG A 141 11.98 -4.71 -7.90
CA ARG A 141 11.07 -4.56 -9.06
C ARG A 141 11.14 -3.21 -9.77
N VAL A 142 11.75 -2.19 -9.16
CA VAL A 142 11.77 -0.85 -9.75
C VAL A 142 13.08 -0.13 -9.45
N GLN A 143 13.54 0.66 -10.42
CA GLN A 143 14.64 1.59 -10.22
C GLN A 143 14.08 2.88 -9.61
N VAL A 144 14.53 3.21 -8.40
CA VAL A 144 14.02 4.37 -7.65
C VAL A 144 14.31 5.68 -8.39
N GLU A 145 15.39 5.72 -9.17
CA GLU A 145 15.86 6.86 -9.94
C GLU A 145 14.87 7.30 -11.04
N TRP A 146 13.92 6.43 -11.41
CA TRP A 146 12.86 6.78 -12.37
C TRP A 146 11.83 7.76 -11.77
N PHE A 147 11.78 7.89 -10.44
CA PHE A 147 10.86 8.77 -9.74
C PHE A 147 11.58 10.06 -9.35
N GLN A 148 10.94 11.21 -9.59
CA GLN A 148 11.53 12.53 -9.41
C GLN A 148 10.61 13.43 -8.56
N GLY A 149 11.19 14.47 -7.96
CA GLY A 149 10.46 15.40 -7.08
C GLY A 149 10.08 14.80 -5.74
N GLU A 150 9.12 15.41 -5.04
CA GLU A 150 8.73 15.04 -3.66
C GLU A 150 8.33 13.56 -3.53
N GLY A 151 7.67 12.99 -4.54
CA GLY A 151 7.35 11.56 -4.58
C GLY A 151 8.58 10.67 -4.69
N GLY A 152 9.58 11.08 -5.47
CA GLY A 152 10.86 10.38 -5.60
C GLY A 152 11.65 10.38 -4.28
N ASP A 153 11.75 11.52 -3.61
CA ASP A 153 12.44 11.64 -2.31
C ASP A 153 11.80 10.74 -1.26
N ARG A 154 10.46 10.71 -1.19
CA ARG A 154 9.73 9.85 -0.27
C ARG A 154 9.94 8.36 -0.59
N LEU A 155 9.95 8.01 -1.88
CA LEU A 155 10.20 6.64 -2.32
C LEU A 155 11.62 6.18 -2.01
N GLN A 156 12.63 7.04 -2.20
CA GLN A 156 14.02 6.77 -1.83
C GLN A 156 14.16 6.54 -0.32
N ALA A 157 13.57 7.40 0.49
CA ALA A 157 13.55 7.22 1.93
C ALA A 157 12.91 5.88 2.33
N ARG A 158 11.85 5.46 1.64
CA ARG A 158 11.21 4.16 1.85
C ARG A 158 12.08 2.98 1.39
N TYR A 159 12.81 3.14 0.29
CA TYR A 159 13.73 2.12 -0.23
C TYR A 159 14.88 1.84 0.74
N ASP A 160 15.42 2.88 1.39
CA ASP A 160 16.52 2.77 2.36
C ASP A 160 16.05 2.36 3.76
N ALA A 161 14.73 2.37 4.02
CA ALA A 161 14.16 2.04 5.33
C ALA A 161 14.00 0.52 5.56
N PRO A 162 13.97 0.06 6.83
CA PRO A 162 13.60 -1.31 7.18
C PRO A 162 12.19 -1.69 6.69
N THR A 163 12.02 -2.96 6.35
CA THR A 163 10.76 -3.56 5.90
C THR A 163 9.93 -4.05 7.09
N LEU A 164 8.66 -4.39 6.83
CA LEU A 164 7.80 -5.08 7.80
C LEU A 164 8.45 -6.39 8.27
N TRP A 165 9.10 -7.11 7.37
CA TRP A 165 9.80 -8.34 7.71
C TRP A 165 10.98 -8.10 8.67
N ASP A 166 11.76 -7.04 8.44
CA ASP A 166 12.86 -6.67 9.32
C ASP A 166 12.36 -6.35 10.74
N ALA A 167 11.24 -5.62 10.86
CA ALA A 167 10.64 -5.34 12.16
C ALA A 167 10.18 -6.60 12.89
N VAL A 168 9.64 -7.59 12.17
CA VAL A 168 9.26 -8.90 12.74
C VAL A 168 10.49 -9.67 13.20
N LEU A 169 11.56 -9.70 12.42
CA LEU A 169 12.83 -10.35 12.80
C LEU A 169 13.44 -9.69 14.05
N HIS A 170 13.45 -8.37 14.12
CA HIS A 170 13.91 -7.65 15.31
C HIS A 170 13.04 -7.93 16.54
N LEU A 171 11.71 -8.01 16.37
CA LEU A 171 10.79 -8.40 17.44
C LEU A 171 11.10 -9.82 17.95
N LEU A 172 11.29 -10.79 17.06
CA LEU A 172 11.66 -12.16 17.43
C LEU A 172 13.01 -12.20 18.16
N GLY A 173 14.01 -11.45 17.67
CA GLY A 173 15.31 -11.34 18.34
C GLY A 173 15.20 -10.75 19.75
N ARG A 174 14.38 -9.71 19.94
CA ARG A 174 14.11 -9.13 21.28
C ARG A 174 13.33 -10.07 22.20
N ALA A 175 12.48 -10.93 21.64
CA ALA A 175 11.76 -11.96 22.36
C ALA A 175 12.65 -13.17 22.75
N GLY A 176 13.90 -13.21 22.30
CA GLY A 176 14.89 -14.22 22.69
C GLY A 176 15.00 -15.42 21.75
N TYR A 177 14.40 -15.36 20.55
CA TYR A 177 14.63 -16.37 19.51
C TYR A 177 16.03 -16.21 18.91
N ASP A 178 16.68 -17.33 18.61
CA ASP A 178 18.06 -17.37 18.11
C ASP A 178 18.12 -16.96 16.64
N LEU A 179 18.39 -15.67 16.41
CA LEU A 179 18.57 -15.08 15.08
C LEU A 179 20.00 -14.55 14.95
N SER A 180 20.65 -14.88 13.84
CA SER A 180 22.02 -14.46 13.58
C SER A 180 22.12 -12.93 13.42
N ALA A 181 23.28 -12.36 13.74
CA ALA A 181 23.53 -10.94 13.51
C ALA A 181 23.41 -10.55 12.03
N ASN A 182 23.73 -11.47 11.10
CA ASN A 182 23.61 -11.24 9.67
C ASN A 182 22.15 -11.04 9.24
N VAL A 183 21.21 -11.74 9.86
CA VAL A 183 19.77 -11.57 9.63
C VAL A 183 19.28 -10.23 10.19
N LEU A 184 19.68 -9.91 11.42
CA LEU A 184 19.24 -8.69 12.12
C LEU A 184 19.91 -7.40 11.61
N GLN A 185 21.04 -7.50 10.92
CA GLN A 185 21.83 -6.36 10.42
C GLN A 185 22.05 -6.41 8.91
N ARG A 186 21.17 -7.13 8.19
CA ARG A 186 21.24 -7.25 6.73
C ARG A 186 21.13 -5.88 6.05
N ASP A 187 21.61 -5.80 4.81
CA ASP A 187 21.25 -4.68 3.95
C ASP A 187 19.75 -4.78 3.62
N VAL A 188 18.96 -3.83 4.13
CA VAL A 188 17.50 -3.83 3.98
C VAL A 188 17.05 -3.62 2.54
N ARG A 189 17.94 -3.18 1.64
CA ARG A 189 17.66 -2.94 0.21
C ARG A 189 17.70 -4.23 -0.61
N GLU A 190 18.42 -5.23 -0.11
CA GLU A 190 18.54 -6.53 -0.77
C GLU A 190 17.26 -7.35 -0.57
N THR A 191 16.98 -8.21 -1.55
CA THR A 191 15.87 -9.18 -1.49
C THR A 191 16.04 -10.11 -0.29
N VAL A 192 14.94 -10.36 0.43
CA VAL A 192 14.94 -11.33 1.53
C VAL A 192 15.20 -12.73 0.98
N THR A 193 16.21 -13.40 1.52
CA THR A 193 16.56 -14.79 1.18
C THR A 193 16.21 -15.73 2.32
N GLU A 194 16.07 -17.02 2.00
CA GLU A 194 15.86 -18.07 2.98
C GLU A 194 17.03 -18.17 3.97
N ASP A 195 16.72 -18.40 5.24
CA ASP A 195 17.68 -18.61 6.32
C ASP A 195 17.14 -19.69 7.28
N GLU A 196 17.92 -20.75 7.51
CA GLU A 196 17.49 -21.89 8.34
C GLU A 196 17.27 -21.49 9.80
N GLY A 197 18.02 -20.52 10.33
CA GLY A 197 17.86 -20.00 11.67
C GLY A 197 16.54 -19.24 11.83
N VAL A 198 16.19 -18.42 10.83
CA VAL A 198 14.87 -17.76 10.76
C VAL A 198 13.74 -18.77 10.72
N GLN A 199 13.84 -19.81 9.87
CA GLN A 199 12.83 -20.86 9.80
C GLN A 199 12.66 -21.59 11.14
N ALA A 200 13.76 -21.94 11.81
CA ALA A 200 13.73 -22.56 13.13
C ALA A 200 13.12 -21.64 14.20
N ALA A 201 13.43 -20.34 14.15
CA ALA A 201 12.85 -19.34 15.04
C ALA A 201 11.34 -19.19 14.84
N ILE A 202 10.87 -19.17 13.59
CA ILE A 202 9.44 -19.16 13.26
C ILE A 202 8.77 -20.41 13.82
N VAL A 203 9.27 -21.61 13.51
CA VAL A 203 8.69 -22.87 14.04
C VAL A 203 8.63 -22.85 15.58
N SER A 204 9.67 -22.34 16.23
CA SER A 204 9.71 -22.22 17.70
C SER A 204 8.71 -21.20 18.24
N CYS A 205 8.48 -20.09 17.54
CA CYS A 205 7.56 -19.04 18.00
C CYS A 205 6.09 -19.42 17.92
N TYR A 206 5.72 -20.43 17.13
CA TYR A 206 4.36 -20.97 17.10
C TYR A 206 3.90 -21.61 18.42
N ALA A 207 4.82 -21.87 19.36
CA ALA A 207 4.45 -22.30 20.71
C ALA A 207 3.83 -21.17 21.56
N ASP A 208 3.98 -19.91 21.16
CA ASP A 208 3.33 -18.75 21.76
C ASP A 208 2.13 -18.33 20.90
N ASP A 209 0.93 -18.32 21.48
CA ASP A 209 -0.31 -18.01 20.76
C ASP A 209 -0.31 -16.60 20.12
N GLY A 210 0.39 -15.64 20.74
CA GLY A 210 0.52 -14.28 20.23
C GLY A 210 1.36 -14.22 18.97
N PHE A 211 2.54 -14.86 19.00
CA PHE A 211 3.40 -14.98 17.83
C PHE A 211 2.79 -15.84 16.73
N ALA A 212 2.18 -16.97 17.06
CA ALA A 212 1.46 -17.80 16.09
C ALA A 212 0.39 -16.98 15.36
N SER A 213 -0.44 -16.23 16.09
CA SER A 213 -1.46 -15.38 15.47
C SER A 213 -0.87 -14.27 14.59
N LEU A 214 0.29 -13.71 14.95
CA LEU A 214 0.96 -12.71 14.13
C LEU A 214 1.50 -13.34 12.84
N CYS A 215 2.17 -14.49 12.92
CA CYS A 215 2.67 -15.23 11.76
C CYS A 215 1.55 -15.57 10.77
N GLU A 216 0.42 -16.11 11.24
CA GLU A 216 -0.73 -16.39 10.37
C GLU A 216 -1.25 -15.11 9.68
N THR A 217 -1.32 -14.00 10.41
CA THR A 217 -1.78 -12.72 9.84
C THR A 217 -0.79 -12.15 8.81
N LEU A 218 0.51 -12.42 8.95
CA LEU A 218 1.54 -12.05 7.96
C LEU A 218 1.45 -12.94 6.71
N THR A 219 1.15 -14.23 6.86
CA THR A 219 0.84 -15.12 5.73
C THR A 219 -0.40 -14.64 4.97
N ASP A 220 -1.48 -14.30 5.69
CA ASP A 220 -2.69 -13.72 5.09
C ASP A 220 -2.38 -12.41 4.33
N LEU A 221 -1.42 -11.62 4.81
CA LEU A 221 -1.00 -10.37 4.18
C LEU A 221 -0.28 -10.62 2.86
N ASP A 222 0.63 -11.59 2.81
CA ASP A 222 1.29 -11.98 1.57
C ASP A 222 0.25 -12.53 0.57
N GLU A 223 -0.64 -13.45 0.98
CA GLU A 223 -1.72 -13.95 0.12
C GLU A 223 -2.59 -12.81 -0.42
N GLY A 224 -2.99 -11.86 0.42
CA GLY A 224 -3.81 -10.71 0.00
C GLY A 224 -3.10 -9.82 -1.03
N LEU A 225 -1.79 -9.62 -0.89
CA LEU A 225 -1.00 -8.90 -1.89
C LEU A 225 -0.90 -9.68 -3.21
N GLN A 226 -0.64 -10.99 -3.14
CA GLN A 226 -0.55 -11.83 -4.34
C GLN A 226 -1.89 -11.92 -5.07
N GLU A 227 -3.01 -12.04 -4.35
CA GLU A 227 -4.35 -12.05 -4.92
C GLU A 227 -4.63 -10.74 -5.67
N TRP A 228 -4.35 -9.60 -5.04
CA TRP A 228 -4.52 -8.29 -5.69
C TRP A 228 -3.67 -8.18 -6.96
N ARG A 229 -2.39 -8.59 -6.91
CA ARG A 229 -1.50 -8.57 -8.08
C ARG A 229 -2.00 -9.47 -9.19
N TYR A 230 -2.42 -10.69 -8.86
CA TYR A 230 -2.94 -11.63 -9.82
C TYR A 230 -4.18 -11.05 -10.52
N ARG A 231 -5.15 -10.55 -9.77
CA ARG A 231 -6.36 -9.92 -10.32
C ARG A 231 -6.03 -8.71 -11.19
N HIS A 232 -5.14 -7.83 -10.73
CA HIS A 232 -4.69 -6.67 -11.51
C HIS A 232 -4.02 -7.10 -12.82
N VAL A 233 -3.11 -8.08 -12.79
CA VAL A 233 -2.42 -8.56 -14.01
C VAL A 233 -3.38 -9.23 -14.98
N MET A 234 -4.36 -9.99 -14.49
CA MET A 234 -5.35 -10.64 -15.37
C MET A 234 -6.33 -9.65 -16.01
N MET A 235 -6.54 -8.50 -15.37
CA MET A 235 -7.40 -7.42 -15.89
C MET A 235 -6.71 -6.58 -16.99
N VAL A 236 -5.40 -6.31 -16.86
CA VAL A 236 -4.59 -5.54 -17.83
C VAL A 236 -4.39 -6.27 -19.14
#